data_AF-K1T9Z3-F1
#
_entry.id   AF-K1T9Z3-F1
#
_cell.length_a   1.000
_cell.length_b   1.000
_cell.length_c   1.000
_cell.angle_alpha   90.00
_cell.angle_beta   90.00
_cell.angle_gamma   90.00
#
_symmetry.space_group_name_H-M   'P 1'
#
loop_
_entity.id
_entity.type
_entity.pdbx_description
1 polymer ?
#
loop_
_entity_poly.entity_id
_entity_poly.type
_entity_poly.pdbx_seq_one_letter_code
_entity_poly.pdbx_strand_id
1 'polypeptide(L)'
;MNANNLYKDRLRTMELKARQHLLQGKADIMEDSSISRFFNRQLEVWTDARHRFRDLKHVETRQFSDQLKLQWNPARIVSTGAKIDKKTLGERPCFLCDKNRPKEQMSKQIDEKFHLLVNPFPILPVHFTIPARKHQPQLIYKNYGEMHRFISLHSDLMVFYNGPKCGASAPDHLHFQAGTN
;
A
#
# COMPACT_ATOMS: atom_id res chain seq x y z
N MET A 1 21.45 -19.18 -23.23
CA MET A 1 21.57 -18.55 -21.90
C MET A 1 20.38 -18.99 -21.05
N ASN A 2 20.63 -19.52 -19.86
CA ASN A 2 19.62 -20.20 -19.04
C ASN A 2 18.83 -19.18 -18.20
N ALA A 3 17.52 -19.04 -18.42
CA ALA A 3 16.65 -18.04 -17.76
C ALA A 3 16.66 -18.14 -16.22
N ASN A 4 16.98 -19.34 -15.71
CA ASN A 4 17.09 -19.61 -14.28
C ASN A 4 18.29 -18.90 -13.62
N ASN A 5 19.39 -18.71 -14.36
CA ASN A 5 20.57 -17.99 -13.86
C ASN A 5 20.31 -16.48 -13.76
N LEU A 6 19.63 -15.89 -14.75
CA LEU A 6 19.24 -14.48 -14.74
C LEU A 6 18.33 -14.13 -13.54
N TYR A 7 17.42 -15.02 -13.18
CA TYR A 7 16.55 -14.83 -12.01
C TYR A 7 17.34 -14.87 -10.70
N LYS A 8 18.23 -15.85 -10.53
CA LYS A 8 19.09 -15.99 -9.35
C LYS A 8 20.07 -14.82 -9.21
N ASP A 9 20.63 -14.34 -10.31
CA ASP A 9 21.57 -13.22 -10.31
C ASP A 9 20.87 -11.89 -10.00
N ARG A 10 19.61 -11.71 -10.43
CA ARG A 10 18.79 -10.57 -10.00
C ARG A 10 18.49 -10.62 -8.50
N LEU A 11 18.15 -11.77 -7.95
CA LEU A 11 17.91 -11.93 -6.51
C LEU A 11 19.16 -11.62 -5.69
N ARG A 12 20.33 -12.14 -6.10
CA ARG A 12 21.63 -11.83 -5.47
C ARG A 12 21.96 -10.35 -5.54
N THR A 13 21.70 -9.72 -6.68
CA THR A 13 21.94 -8.27 -6.85
C THR A 13 21.04 -7.45 -5.93
N MET A 14 19.77 -7.85 -5.76
CA MET A 14 18.85 -7.18 -4.83
C MET A 14 19.27 -7.38 -3.36
N GLU A 15 19.68 -8.59 -2.98
CA GLU A 15 20.19 -8.91 -1.64
C GLU A 15 21.44 -8.10 -1.29
N LEU A 16 22.40 -7.99 -2.22
CA LEU A 16 23.63 -7.22 -2.03
C LEU A 16 23.34 -5.73 -1.83
N LYS A 17 22.41 -5.16 -2.62
CA LYS A 17 21.98 -3.77 -2.45
C LYS A 17 21.27 -3.55 -1.11
N ALA A 18 20.38 -4.47 -0.71
CA ALA A 18 19.71 -4.39 0.59
C ALA A 18 20.70 -4.45 1.76
N ARG A 19 21.73 -5.31 1.67
CA ARG A 19 22.82 -5.35 2.67
C ARG A 19 23.66 -4.08 2.69
N GLN A 20 23.98 -3.51 1.53
CA GLN A 20 24.69 -2.22 1.45
C GLN A 20 23.88 -1.09 2.11
N HIS A 21 22.55 -1.09 1.97
CA HIS A 21 21.68 -0.13 2.64
C HIS A 21 21.62 -0.33 4.16
N LEU A 22 21.57 -1.57 4.65
CA LEU A 22 21.62 -1.88 6.09
C LEU A 22 22.96 -1.50 6.73
N LEU A 23 24.08 -1.74 6.04
CA LEU A 23 25.43 -1.42 6.52
C LEU A 23 25.72 0.08 6.55
N GLN A 24 24.92 0.91 5.88
CA GLN A 24 25.05 2.36 5.90
C GLN A 24 24.43 3.04 7.14
N GLY A 25 23.93 2.29 8.12
CA GLY A 25 23.75 2.78 9.49
C GLY A 25 22.90 4.05 9.66
N LYS A 26 21.81 4.22 8.89
CA LYS A 26 20.88 5.35 9.05
C LYS A 26 19.73 5.03 10.00
N ALA A 27 20.05 4.80 11.27
CA ALA A 27 19.07 4.54 12.32
C ALA A 27 18.41 5.81 12.90
N ASP A 28 18.77 7.03 12.43
CA ASP A 28 18.25 8.30 12.99
C ASP A 28 17.82 9.35 11.93
N ILE A 29 17.47 8.91 10.71
CA ILE A 29 17.01 9.82 9.65
C ILE A 29 15.66 9.32 9.12
N MET A 30 14.60 9.43 9.95
CA MET A 30 13.21 9.39 9.47
C MET A 30 12.81 10.71 8.75
N GLU A 31 13.73 11.68 8.64
CA GLU A 31 13.54 12.93 7.92
C GLU A 31 14.15 12.85 6.50
N ASP A 32 13.28 12.97 5.50
CA ASP A 32 13.59 13.28 4.09
C ASP A 32 13.67 12.13 3.05
N SER A 33 12.93 11.04 3.27
CA SER A 33 12.61 10.12 2.16
C SER A 33 11.61 10.77 1.19
N SER A 34 11.79 10.53 -0.11
CA SER A 34 10.86 11.02 -1.16
C SER A 34 9.42 10.51 -0.98
N ILE A 35 9.22 9.42 -0.23
CA ILE A 35 7.89 8.88 0.12
C ILE A 35 7.30 9.64 1.31
N SER A 36 8.08 9.93 2.35
CA SER A 36 7.64 10.69 3.52
C SER A 36 7.16 12.08 3.10
N ARG A 37 7.90 12.76 2.22
CA ARG A 37 7.47 14.05 1.64
C ARG A 37 6.16 13.96 0.87
N PHE A 38 5.98 12.90 0.07
CA PHE A 38 4.73 12.68 -0.67
C PHE A 38 3.55 12.46 0.28
N PHE A 39 3.73 11.65 1.33
CA PHE A 39 2.72 11.39 2.34
C PHE A 39 2.31 12.67 3.08
N ASN A 40 3.28 13.42 3.61
CA ASN A 40 3.03 14.65 4.34
C ASN A 40 2.31 15.68 3.46
N ARG A 41 2.77 15.86 2.22
CA ARG A 41 2.15 16.77 1.26
C ARG A 41 0.71 16.38 0.93
N GLN A 42 0.43 15.09 0.79
CA GLN A 42 -0.94 14.63 0.56
C GLN A 42 -1.85 14.97 1.74
N LEU A 43 -1.39 14.80 2.98
CA LEU A 43 -2.17 15.17 4.15
C LEU A 43 -2.35 16.70 4.27
N GLU A 44 -1.39 17.50 3.81
CA GLU A 44 -1.51 18.96 3.73
C GLU A 44 -2.65 19.42 2.80
N VAL A 45 -2.86 18.74 1.68
CA VAL A 45 -3.83 19.17 0.66
C VAL A 45 -5.18 18.45 0.75
N TRP A 46 -5.28 17.36 1.51
CA TRP A 46 -6.50 16.57 1.61
C TRP A 46 -7.01 16.46 3.05
N THR A 47 -7.87 17.40 3.43
CA THR A 47 -8.41 17.56 4.79
C THR A 47 -9.10 16.29 5.30
N ASP A 48 -9.95 15.65 4.49
CA ASP A 48 -10.68 14.43 4.89
C ASP A 48 -9.75 13.27 5.19
N ALA A 49 -8.73 13.05 4.35
CA ALA A 49 -7.72 12.03 4.61
C ALA A 49 -6.96 12.36 5.90
N ARG A 50 -6.53 13.61 6.09
CA ARG A 50 -5.85 14.05 7.33
C ARG A 50 -6.69 13.78 8.57
N HIS A 51 -7.99 14.07 8.53
CA HIS A 51 -8.89 13.76 9.66
C HIS A 51 -8.91 12.27 9.97
N ARG A 52 -9.07 11.40 8.97
CA ARG A 52 -9.06 9.94 9.19
C ARG A 52 -7.72 9.40 9.70
N PHE A 53 -6.60 10.02 9.31
CA PHE A 53 -5.30 9.71 9.91
C PHE A 53 -5.19 10.17 11.37
N ARG A 54 -5.79 11.32 11.72
CA ARG A 54 -5.88 11.76 13.13
C ARG A 54 -6.76 10.82 13.95
N ASP A 55 -7.85 10.31 13.37
CA ASP A 55 -8.77 9.37 14.03
C ASP A 55 -8.11 8.04 14.38
N LEU A 56 -6.96 7.69 13.77
CA LEU A 56 -6.17 6.54 14.19
C LEU A 56 -5.74 6.61 15.66
N LYS A 57 -5.60 7.82 16.22
CA LYS A 57 -5.29 8.02 17.66
C LYS A 57 -6.41 7.56 18.58
N HIS A 58 -7.63 7.43 18.05
CA HIS A 58 -8.81 6.98 18.77
C HIS A 58 -9.09 5.49 18.54
N VAL A 59 -8.20 4.77 17.84
CA VAL A 59 -8.31 3.32 17.67
C VAL A 59 -8.08 2.65 19.02
N GLU A 60 -9.12 1.98 19.51
CA GLU A 60 -9.00 1.19 20.73
C GLU A 60 -8.34 -0.14 20.40
N THR A 61 -7.44 -0.58 21.28
CA THR A 61 -6.74 -1.85 21.09
C THR A 61 -6.82 -2.73 22.32
N ARG A 62 -6.94 -4.04 22.09
CA ARG A 62 -6.93 -5.05 23.14
C ARG A 62 -5.98 -6.17 22.77
N GLN A 63 -5.01 -6.44 23.64
CA GLN A 63 -4.12 -7.59 23.49
C GLN A 63 -4.81 -8.84 24.04
N PHE A 64 -4.87 -9.91 23.23
CA PHE A 64 -5.42 -11.20 23.65
C PHE A 64 -4.32 -12.23 23.95
N SER A 65 -3.21 -12.16 23.21
CA SER A 65 -1.97 -12.92 23.45
C SER A 65 -0.81 -12.18 22.77
N ASP A 66 0.43 -12.60 22.96
CA ASP A 66 1.60 -11.99 22.28
C ASP A 66 1.50 -11.97 20.74
N GLN A 67 0.68 -12.86 20.17
CA GLN A 67 0.50 -13.02 18.73
C GLN A 67 -0.80 -12.41 18.21
N LEU A 68 -1.71 -11.99 19.09
CA LEU A 68 -3.05 -11.54 18.69
C LEU A 68 -3.41 -10.21 19.37
N LYS A 69 -3.57 -9.18 18.53
CA LYS A 69 -4.05 -7.87 18.91
C LYS A 69 -5.34 -7.55 18.16
N LEU A 70 -6.38 -7.17 18.90
CA LEU A 70 -7.61 -6.63 18.34
C LEU A 70 -7.50 -5.11 18.25
N GLN A 71 -7.98 -4.56 17.14
CA GLN A 71 -8.11 -3.12 16.93
C GLN A 71 -9.56 -2.80 16.56
N TRP A 72 -10.17 -1.84 17.25
CA TRP A 72 -11.45 -1.26 16.88
C TRP A 72 -11.21 0.12 16.29
N ASN A 73 -11.50 0.26 14.99
CA ASN A 73 -11.29 1.49 14.23
C ASN A 73 -12.62 2.00 13.65
N PRO A 74 -13.33 2.90 14.35
CA PRO A 74 -14.61 3.45 13.91
C PRO A 74 -14.54 4.17 12.55
N ALA A 75 -13.41 4.81 12.24
CA ALA A 75 -13.21 5.54 10.99
C ALA A 75 -13.24 4.63 9.74
N ARG A 76 -13.24 3.30 9.92
CA ARG A 76 -13.31 2.32 8.83
C ARG A 76 -14.68 1.72 8.59
N ILE A 77 -15.73 2.10 9.33
CA ILE A 77 -17.06 1.48 9.16
C ILE A 77 -17.57 1.54 7.71
N VAL A 78 -17.34 2.67 7.02
CA VAL A 78 -17.70 2.85 5.60
C VAL A 78 -16.91 1.91 4.69
N SER A 79 -15.62 1.72 4.96
CA SER A 79 -14.76 0.83 4.16
C SER A 79 -15.05 -0.65 4.42
N THR A 80 -15.42 -1.02 5.65
CA THR A 80 -15.71 -2.41 6.05
C THR A 80 -17.10 -2.85 5.60
N GLY A 81 -18.07 -1.94 5.60
CA GLY A 81 -19.44 -2.21 5.16
C GLY A 81 -19.68 -2.08 3.65
N ALA A 82 -18.66 -1.70 2.87
CA ALA A 82 -18.81 -1.51 1.43
C ALA A 82 -19.20 -2.82 0.73
N LYS A 83 -20.27 -2.78 -0.06
CA LYS A 83 -20.68 -3.93 -0.88
C LYS A 83 -19.66 -4.19 -1.98
N ILE A 84 -19.18 -5.43 -2.05
CA ILE A 84 -18.17 -5.92 -3.00
C ILE A 84 -18.71 -7.02 -3.92
N ASP A 85 -20.02 -7.21 -3.99
CA ASP A 85 -20.63 -8.15 -4.91
C ASP A 85 -20.47 -7.70 -6.37
N LYS A 86 -20.49 -8.65 -7.30
CA LYS A 86 -20.22 -8.40 -8.73
C LYS A 86 -21.15 -7.35 -9.33
N LYS A 87 -22.41 -7.29 -8.90
CA LYS A 87 -23.40 -6.35 -9.44
C LYS A 87 -23.03 -4.93 -9.01
N THR A 88 -22.81 -4.71 -7.72
CA THR A 88 -22.36 -3.41 -7.19
C THR A 88 -21.04 -2.95 -7.80
N LEU A 89 -20.08 -3.88 -8.00
CA LEU A 89 -18.79 -3.55 -8.62
C LEU A 89 -18.92 -3.13 -10.09
N GLY A 90 -19.82 -3.76 -10.86
CA GLY A 90 -20.06 -3.40 -12.26
C GLY A 90 -20.74 -2.04 -12.42
N GLU A 91 -21.52 -1.60 -11.43
CA GLU A 91 -22.27 -0.34 -11.45
C GLU A 91 -21.46 0.84 -10.91
N ARG A 92 -20.51 0.61 -9.99
CA ARG A 92 -19.71 1.68 -9.39
C ARG A 92 -18.44 1.98 -10.22
N PRO A 93 -18.09 3.26 -10.43
CA PRO A 93 -16.77 3.61 -10.97
C PRO A 93 -15.66 3.09 -10.05
N CYS A 94 -14.69 2.37 -10.60
CA CYS A 94 -13.56 1.87 -9.82
C CYS A 94 -12.72 3.03 -9.25
N PHE A 95 -12.69 3.17 -7.93
CA PHE A 95 -12.05 4.29 -7.22
C PHE A 95 -10.51 4.27 -7.30
N LEU A 96 -9.90 3.20 -7.83
CA LEU A 96 -8.46 3.13 -8.08
C LEU A 96 -8.08 3.61 -9.48
N CYS A 97 -9.04 3.70 -10.41
CA CYS A 97 -8.82 4.31 -11.71
C CYS A 97 -8.63 5.82 -11.57
N ASP A 98 -7.64 6.36 -12.26
CA ASP A 98 -7.21 7.76 -12.13
C ASP A 98 -8.37 8.77 -12.26
N LYS A 99 -9.19 8.59 -13.31
CA LYS A 99 -10.36 9.42 -13.59
C LYS A 99 -11.46 9.43 -12.52
N ASN A 100 -11.45 8.44 -11.62
CA ASN A 100 -12.49 8.25 -10.60
C ASN A 100 -11.99 8.57 -9.18
N ARG A 101 -10.72 8.97 -9.02
CA ARG A 101 -10.16 9.32 -7.72
C ARG A 101 -10.68 10.69 -7.27
N PRO A 102 -10.73 10.95 -5.95
CA PRO A 102 -10.89 12.31 -5.42
C PRO A 102 -9.85 13.25 -6.03
N LYS A 103 -10.25 14.48 -6.36
CA LYS A 103 -9.39 15.45 -7.06
C LYS A 103 -8.17 15.84 -6.23
N GLU A 104 -8.30 15.80 -4.91
CA GLU A 104 -7.28 16.09 -3.92
C GLU A 104 -6.27 14.95 -3.79
N GLN A 105 -6.60 13.73 -4.24
CA GLN A 105 -5.71 12.58 -4.14
C GLN A 105 -4.58 12.69 -5.17
N MET A 106 -3.41 13.09 -4.67
CA MET A 106 -2.16 13.06 -5.40
C MET A 106 -1.77 11.62 -5.77
N SER A 107 -1.06 11.49 -6.87
CA SER A 107 -0.42 10.24 -7.26
C SER A 107 1.05 10.45 -7.54
N LYS A 108 1.87 9.48 -7.15
CA LYS A 108 3.28 9.42 -7.51
C LYS A 108 3.50 8.21 -8.39
N GLN A 109 3.99 8.41 -9.60
CA GLN A 109 4.35 7.29 -10.47
C GLN A 109 5.59 6.60 -9.91
N ILE A 110 5.52 5.28 -9.73
CA ILE A 110 6.66 4.47 -9.29
C ILE A 110 7.39 3.95 -10.52
N ASP A 111 6.64 3.41 -11.47
CA ASP A 111 7.12 2.97 -12.77
C ASP A 111 5.97 2.95 -13.79
N GLU A 112 6.16 2.26 -14.91
CA GLU A 112 5.15 2.15 -15.96
C GLU A 112 3.90 1.37 -15.55
N LYS A 113 3.98 0.56 -14.49
CA LYS A 113 2.92 -0.35 -14.06
C LYS A 113 2.15 0.16 -12.85
N PHE A 114 2.77 0.90 -11.93
CA PHE A 114 2.15 1.25 -10.64
C PHE A 114 2.23 2.74 -10.30
N HIS A 115 1.20 3.20 -9.59
CA HIS A 115 1.22 4.45 -8.85
C HIS A 115 1.33 4.18 -7.34
N LEU A 116 1.83 5.16 -6.59
CA LEU A 116 1.75 5.25 -5.14
C LEU A 116 0.69 6.28 -4.79
N LEU A 117 -0.28 5.89 -3.97
CA LEU A 117 -1.33 6.74 -3.43
C LEU A 117 -1.33 6.64 -1.90
N VAL A 118 -1.63 7.72 -1.19
CA VAL A 118 -1.98 7.60 0.24
C VAL A 118 -3.35 6.94 0.35
N ASN A 119 -3.48 5.97 1.24
CA ASN A 119 -4.74 5.31 1.51
C ASN A 119 -5.65 6.23 2.35
N PRO A 120 -6.82 6.66 1.84
CA PRO A 120 -7.68 7.60 2.55
C PRO A 120 -8.49 6.96 3.69
N PHE A 121 -8.38 5.64 3.92
CA PHE A 121 -9.02 4.93 5.03
C PHE A 121 -7.98 4.09 5.77
N PRO A 122 -7.08 4.74 6.54
CA PRO A 122 -5.88 4.09 7.04
C PRO A 122 -6.15 3.07 8.15
N ILE A 123 -5.25 2.08 8.26
CA ILE A 123 -5.12 1.16 9.41
C ILE A 123 -3.73 1.20 10.03
N LEU A 124 -2.82 1.94 9.40
CA LEU A 124 -1.42 2.08 9.77
C LEU A 124 -1.10 3.58 9.86
N PRO A 125 -0.17 4.01 10.73
CA PRO A 125 0.25 5.41 10.86
C PRO A 125 0.65 6.05 9.53
N VAL A 126 1.38 5.31 8.70
CA VAL A 126 1.60 5.60 7.29
C VAL A 126 0.95 4.48 6.48
N HIS A 127 0.06 4.83 5.56
CA HIS A 127 -0.65 3.83 4.76
C HIS A 127 -0.79 4.28 3.31
N PHE A 128 -0.33 3.44 2.40
CA PHE A 128 -0.40 3.61 0.97
C PHE A 128 -1.22 2.51 0.30
N THR A 129 -1.83 2.88 -0.82
CA THR A 129 -2.36 1.96 -1.83
C THR A 129 -1.48 2.08 -3.06
N ILE A 130 -1.06 0.94 -3.62
CA ILE A 130 -0.18 0.86 -4.79
C ILE A 130 -0.97 0.20 -5.93
N PRO A 131 -1.88 0.93 -6.62
CA PRO A 131 -2.66 0.36 -7.70
C PRO A 131 -1.85 0.24 -8.99
N ALA A 132 -2.19 -0.77 -9.78
CA ALA A 132 -1.79 -0.83 -11.16
C ALA A 132 -2.35 0.38 -11.93
N ARG A 133 -1.58 0.91 -12.87
CA ARG A 133 -1.99 2.03 -13.73
C ARG A 133 -3.10 1.61 -14.69
N LYS A 134 -3.00 0.39 -15.22
CA LYS A 134 -4.05 -0.25 -16.01
C LYS A 134 -5.03 -0.94 -15.06
N HIS A 135 -6.32 -0.71 -15.31
CA HIS A 135 -7.37 -1.46 -14.64
C HIS A 135 -7.29 -2.94 -15.08
N GLN A 136 -7.06 -3.83 -14.13
CA GLN A 136 -6.91 -5.26 -14.36
C GLN A 136 -7.28 -6.02 -13.08
N PRO A 137 -7.76 -7.26 -13.17
CA PRO A 137 -8.21 -8.01 -11.99
C PRO A 137 -7.17 -8.10 -10.87
N GLN A 138 -7.62 -8.10 -9.61
CA GLN A 138 -6.78 -8.28 -8.43
C GLN A 138 -6.20 -9.71 -8.39
N LEU A 139 -5.08 -9.94 -9.08
CA LEU A 139 -4.44 -11.26 -9.23
C LEU A 139 -2.93 -11.20 -8.97
N ILE A 140 -2.46 -11.99 -8.02
CA ILE A 140 -1.05 -11.98 -7.59
C ILE A 140 -0.08 -12.77 -8.48
N TYR A 141 -0.56 -13.80 -9.21
CA TYR A 141 0.30 -14.79 -9.89
C TYR A 141 1.41 -14.17 -10.77
N LYS A 142 1.11 -13.08 -11.49
CA LYS A 142 2.09 -12.38 -12.35
C LYS A 142 2.76 -11.17 -11.71
N ASN A 143 2.35 -10.79 -10.50
CA ASN A 143 2.75 -9.54 -9.84
C ASN A 143 3.44 -9.76 -8.49
N TYR A 144 3.59 -11.01 -8.05
CA TYR A 144 4.26 -11.34 -6.79
C TYR A 144 5.68 -10.77 -6.71
N GLY A 145 6.44 -10.81 -7.81
CA GLY A 145 7.78 -10.23 -7.88
C GLY A 145 7.81 -8.71 -7.71
N GLU A 146 6.72 -8.01 -8.04
CA GLU A 146 6.64 -6.56 -7.86
C GLU A 146 6.53 -6.20 -6.37
N MET A 147 5.86 -7.02 -5.55
CA MET A 147 5.84 -6.82 -4.09
C MET A 147 7.25 -6.85 -3.50
N HIS A 148 8.04 -7.86 -3.89
CA HIS A 148 9.43 -7.98 -3.44
C HIS A 148 10.28 -6.80 -3.88
N ARG A 149 10.07 -6.31 -5.10
CA ARG A 149 10.75 -5.12 -5.61
C ARG A 149 10.38 -3.87 -4.80
N PHE A 150 9.12 -3.70 -4.41
CA PHE A 150 8.69 -2.57 -3.57
C PHE A 150 9.38 -2.57 -2.20
N ILE A 151 9.38 -3.72 -1.52
CA ILE A 151 10.04 -3.87 -0.22
C ILE A 151 11.54 -3.58 -0.34
N SER A 152 12.18 -4.05 -1.42
CA SER A 152 13.62 -3.83 -1.64
C SER A 152 13.99 -2.35 -1.87
N LEU A 153 13.06 -1.54 -2.37
CA LEU A 153 13.26 -0.10 -2.59
C LEU A 153 12.92 0.75 -1.36
N HIS A 154 12.08 0.21 -0.47
CA HIS A 154 11.56 0.89 0.70
C HIS A 154 11.54 -0.08 1.89
N SER A 155 12.72 -0.36 2.44
CA SER A 155 12.94 -1.35 3.50
C SER A 155 12.09 -1.13 4.75
N ASP A 156 11.69 0.12 4.98
CA ASP A 156 10.97 0.54 6.18
C ASP A 156 9.45 0.32 6.04
N LEU A 157 8.99 -0.06 4.84
CA LEU A 157 7.59 -0.35 4.55
C LEU A 157 7.32 -1.85 4.60
N MET A 158 6.29 -2.22 5.36
CA MET A 158 5.59 -3.47 5.16
C MET A 158 4.75 -3.37 3.89
N VAL A 159 4.80 -4.39 3.02
CA VAL A 159 3.94 -4.49 1.83
C VAL A 159 3.08 -5.74 1.94
N PHE A 160 1.78 -5.60 1.69
CA PHE A 160 0.82 -6.69 1.78
C PHE A 160 -0.19 -6.68 0.64
N TYR A 161 -0.82 -7.84 0.43
CA TYR A 161 -1.79 -8.09 -0.64
C TYR A 161 -2.98 -8.84 -0.08
N ASN A 162 -4.18 -8.32 -0.35
CA ASN A 162 -5.43 -9.00 -0.08
C ASN A 162 -5.99 -9.56 -1.39
N GLY A 163 -6.25 -10.86 -1.44
CA GLY A 163 -6.87 -11.50 -2.59
C GLY A 163 -8.29 -11.00 -2.85
N PRO A 164 -8.83 -11.19 -4.06
CA PRO A 164 -10.14 -10.68 -4.46
C PRO A 164 -11.30 -11.24 -3.62
N LYS A 165 -11.09 -12.39 -2.95
CA LYS A 165 -12.03 -13.02 -2.01
C LYS A 165 -11.57 -12.94 -0.55
N CYS A 166 -10.51 -12.20 -0.27
CA CYS A 166 -9.85 -12.14 1.03
C CYS A 166 -9.75 -10.68 1.54
N GLY A 167 -10.79 -9.88 1.32
CA GLY A 167 -10.86 -8.51 1.84
C GLY A 167 -10.23 -7.42 0.96
N ALA A 168 -10.01 -7.67 -0.34
CA ALA A 168 -9.67 -6.60 -1.28
C ALA A 168 -10.83 -5.61 -1.42
N SER A 169 -10.54 -4.31 -1.29
CA SER A 169 -11.54 -3.24 -1.44
C SER A 169 -11.94 -2.98 -2.89
N ALA A 170 -11.07 -3.34 -3.83
CA ALA A 170 -11.29 -3.33 -5.28
C ALA A 170 -10.83 -4.68 -5.87
N PRO A 171 -11.67 -5.73 -5.82
CA PRO A 171 -11.29 -7.06 -6.32
C PRO A 171 -11.16 -7.11 -7.86
N ASP A 172 -11.64 -6.08 -8.55
CA ASP A 172 -11.56 -5.83 -9.99
C ASP A 172 -10.29 -5.07 -10.42
N HIS A 173 -9.54 -4.47 -9.49
CA HIS A 173 -8.36 -3.66 -9.80
C HIS A 173 -7.14 -4.05 -8.97
N LEU A 174 -6.07 -4.49 -9.65
CA LEU A 174 -4.80 -4.88 -9.04
C LEU A 174 -4.23 -3.76 -8.16
N HIS A 175 -4.00 -4.06 -6.89
CA HIS A 175 -3.30 -3.18 -5.97
C HIS A 175 -2.59 -3.94 -4.84
N PHE A 176 -1.50 -3.35 -4.37
CA PHE A 176 -0.88 -3.68 -3.10
C PHE A 176 -1.21 -2.60 -2.07
N GLN A 177 -0.98 -2.92 -0.81
CA GLN A 177 -0.98 -1.95 0.28
C GLN A 177 0.38 -1.94 0.94
N ALA A 178 0.78 -0.78 1.43
CA ALA A 178 2.07 -0.63 2.11
C ALA A 178 1.98 0.36 3.26
N GLY A 179 2.79 0.20 4.30
CA GLY A 179 2.77 1.11 5.43
C GLY A 179 3.84 0.82 6.46
N THR A 180 3.85 1.64 7.51
CA THR A 180 4.72 1.46 8.68
C THR A 180 3.90 0.94 9.85
N ASN A 181 4.52 0.17 10.74
CA ASN A 181 3.92 -0.21 12.02
C ASN A 181 4.06 0.91 13.06
#